data_AF-A0A2V1JQ41-F1
#
_entry.id   AF-A0A2V1JQ41-F1
#
_cell.length_a   1.000
_cell.length_b   1.000
_cell.length_c   1.000
_cell.angle_alpha   90.00
_cell.angle_beta   90.00
_cell.angle_gamma   90.00
#
_symmetry.space_group_name_H-M   'P 1'
#
loop_
_entity.id
_entity.type
_entity.pdbx_description
1 polymer ?
#
loop_
_entity_poly.entity_id
_entity_poly.type
_entity_poly.pdbx_seq_one_letter_code
_entity_poly.pdbx_strand_id
1 'polypeptide(L)'
;MTNSDLEYNVQNICKITWSDKDTDERITSITEDAIVHMHDLLGMSGEPSPDAFLRPGTAKMLFENYCLYCWNDVPDEFEKNYLSDILKVRRRNEVAAANEQKKSEVP
;
A
#
# COMPACT_ATOMS: atom_id res chain seq x y z
N MET A 1 -11.32 -9.22 -2.31
CA MET A 1 -10.11 -10.06 -2.43
C MET A 1 -9.45 -10.05 -1.04
N THR A 2 -8.75 -11.09 -0.59
CA THR A 2 -8.39 -11.23 0.86
C THR A 2 -6.95 -10.80 1.16
N ASN A 3 -6.64 -10.51 2.43
CA ASN A 3 -5.27 -10.17 2.91
C ASN A 3 -4.22 -11.19 2.44
N SER A 4 -4.59 -12.46 2.32
CA SER A 4 -3.71 -13.55 1.88
C SER A 4 -3.09 -13.32 0.49
N ASP A 5 -3.80 -12.66 -0.43
CA ASP A 5 -3.24 -12.32 -1.75
C ASP A 5 -2.16 -11.23 -1.65
N LEU A 6 -2.31 -10.29 -0.71
CA LEU A 6 -1.30 -9.29 -0.43
C LEU A 6 -0.09 -9.89 0.28
N GLU A 7 -0.31 -10.73 1.29
CA GLU A 7 0.75 -11.44 2.01
C GLU A 7 1.63 -12.24 1.03
N TYR A 8 1.00 -12.96 0.09
CA TYR A 8 1.73 -13.67 -0.97
C TYR A 8 2.59 -12.74 -1.85
N ASN A 9 2.05 -11.58 -2.22
CA ASN A 9 2.82 -10.58 -2.98
C ASN A 9 4.00 -10.02 -2.17
N VAL A 10 3.79 -9.78 -0.86
CA VAL A 10 4.84 -9.31 0.05
C VAL A 10 5.93 -10.37 0.21
N GLN A 11 5.58 -11.64 0.38
CA GLN A 11 6.55 -12.74 0.40
C GLN A 11 7.41 -12.76 -0.88
N ASN A 12 6.78 -12.62 -2.04
CA ASN A 12 7.46 -12.64 -3.33
C ASN A 12 8.44 -11.48 -3.53
N ILE A 13 8.09 -10.26 -3.10
CA ILE A 13 9.00 -9.11 -3.21
C ILE A 13 10.14 -9.21 -2.20
N CYS A 14 9.88 -9.73 -0.99
CA CYS A 14 10.89 -10.01 0.03
C CYS A 14 11.76 -11.24 -0.25
N LYS A 15 11.50 -11.97 -1.36
CA LYS A 15 12.24 -13.19 -1.77
C LYS A 15 12.17 -14.30 -0.71
N ILE A 16 11.07 -14.36 0.02
CA ILE A 16 10.81 -15.41 1.00
C ILE A 16 10.28 -16.63 0.23
N THR A 17 11.02 -17.73 0.30
CA THR A 17 10.66 -19.00 -0.37
C THR A 17 10.40 -20.14 0.62
N TRP A 18 10.48 -19.85 1.91
CA TRP A 18 10.22 -20.80 2.99
C TRP A 18 8.90 -20.45 3.67
N SER A 19 8.34 -21.40 4.42
CA SER A 19 7.18 -21.18 5.25
C SER A 19 7.55 -21.64 6.66
N ASP A 20 7.47 -20.70 7.58
CA ASP A 20 7.57 -20.93 9.00
C ASP A 20 6.70 -19.89 9.72
N LYS A 21 6.26 -20.26 10.92
CA LYS A 21 5.28 -19.49 11.68
C LYS A 21 5.75 -18.07 11.98
N ASP A 22 7.02 -17.89 12.32
CA ASP A 22 7.53 -16.58 12.75
C ASP A 22 7.62 -15.63 11.54
N THR A 23 8.06 -16.15 10.39
CA THR A 23 8.06 -15.40 9.14
C THR A 23 6.64 -15.04 8.70
N ASP A 24 5.71 -16.00 8.76
CA ASP A 24 4.31 -15.77 8.37
C ASP A 24 3.66 -14.69 9.26
N GLU A 25 3.84 -14.77 10.59
CA GLU A 25 3.33 -13.75 11.53
C GLU A 25 3.93 -12.36 11.26
N ARG A 26 5.23 -12.28 10.95
CA ARG A 26 5.88 -11.01 10.61
C ARG A 26 5.33 -10.42 9.31
N ILE A 27 5.07 -11.24 8.29
CA ILE A 27 4.52 -10.78 7.02
C ILE A 27 3.09 -10.28 7.19
N THR A 28 2.24 -10.99 7.94
CA THR A 28 0.89 -10.54 8.26
C THR A 28 0.93 -9.17 8.95
N SER A 29 1.75 -9.01 9.99
CA SER A 29 1.88 -7.72 10.70
C SER A 29 2.34 -6.58 9.77
N ILE A 30 3.38 -6.79 8.96
CA ILE A 30 3.86 -5.77 8.02
C ILE A 30 2.76 -5.41 7.01
N THR A 31 2.04 -6.41 6.49
CA THR A 31 1.00 -6.21 5.48
C THR A 31 -0.17 -5.41 6.03
N GLU A 32 -0.64 -5.73 7.24
CA GLU A 32 -1.75 -5.04 7.91
C GLU A 32 -1.40 -3.57 8.21
N ASP A 33 -0.23 -3.32 8.78
CA ASP A 33 0.24 -1.96 9.07
C ASP A 33 0.43 -1.15 7.78
N ALA A 34 0.99 -1.78 6.74
CA ALA A 34 1.20 -1.14 5.45
C ALA A 34 -0.11 -0.73 4.77
N ILE A 35 -1.21 -1.49 4.91
CA ILE A 35 -2.49 -1.14 4.30
C ILE A 35 -2.97 0.22 4.81
N VAL A 36 -2.92 0.41 6.13
CA VAL A 36 -3.36 1.64 6.78
C VAL A 36 -2.37 2.77 6.48
N HIS A 37 -1.07 2.54 6.67
CA HIS A 37 -0.06 3.56 6.45
C HIS A 37 -0.06 4.07 5.00
N MET A 38 -0.10 3.16 4.02
CA MET A 38 -0.08 3.53 2.61
C MET A 38 -1.39 4.18 2.15
N HIS A 39 -2.53 3.81 2.74
CA HIS A 39 -3.80 4.48 2.47
C HIS A 39 -3.70 5.98 2.79
N ASP A 40 -3.22 6.28 4.00
CA ASP A 40 -3.08 7.65 4.50
C ASP A 40 -1.95 8.39 3.78
N LEU A 41 -0.80 7.72 3.61
CA LEU A 41 0.34 8.28 2.89
C LEU A 41 -0.01 8.61 1.45
N LEU A 42 -0.91 7.89 0.79
CA LEU A 42 -1.30 8.17 -0.59
C LEU A 42 -2.53 9.08 -0.71
N GLY A 43 -3.11 9.54 0.40
CA GLY A 43 -4.28 10.41 0.41
C GLY A 43 -5.49 9.78 -0.27
N MET A 44 -5.70 8.49 -0.05
CA MET A 44 -6.88 7.78 -0.57
C MET A 44 -8.14 8.19 0.20
N SER A 45 -9.28 8.20 -0.48
CA SER A 45 -10.58 8.45 0.13
C SER A 45 -11.23 7.15 0.61
N GLY A 46 -12.04 7.26 1.66
CA GLY A 46 -12.76 6.13 2.25
C GLY A 46 -11.94 5.42 3.33
N GLU A 47 -12.31 4.16 3.59
CA GLU A 47 -11.63 3.32 4.57
C GLU A 47 -10.47 2.54 3.93
N PRO A 48 -9.36 2.31 4.66
CA PRO A 48 -8.27 1.45 4.21
C PRO A 48 -8.78 0.07 3.77
N SER A 49 -8.39 -0.35 2.57
CA SER A 49 -8.84 -1.63 2.01
C SER A 49 -7.72 -2.33 1.21
N PRO A 50 -7.56 -3.66 1.38
CA PRO A 50 -6.63 -4.47 0.59
C PRO A 50 -6.79 -4.34 -0.92
N ASP A 51 -8.03 -4.18 -1.40
CA ASP A 51 -8.34 -4.13 -2.82
C ASP A 51 -7.67 -2.93 -3.53
N ALA A 52 -7.32 -1.87 -2.78
CA ALA A 52 -6.60 -0.71 -3.31
C ALA A 52 -5.18 -1.05 -3.79
N PHE A 53 -4.55 -2.07 -3.19
CA PHE A 53 -3.16 -2.46 -3.41
C PHE A 53 -2.99 -3.73 -4.24
N LEU A 54 -4.07 -4.45 -4.53
CA LEU A 54 -4.02 -5.63 -5.39
C LEU A 54 -4.06 -5.30 -6.89
N ARG A 55 -4.65 -4.15 -7.25
CA ARG A 55 -4.75 -3.74 -8.65
C ARG A 55 -3.39 -3.29 -9.19
N PRO A 56 -2.97 -3.75 -10.39
CA PRO A 56 -1.74 -3.28 -11.01
C PRO A 56 -1.68 -1.75 -11.12
N GLY A 57 -0.56 -1.16 -10.72
CA GLY A 57 -0.33 0.28 -10.81
C GLY A 57 0.63 0.79 -9.74
N THR A 58 0.83 2.12 -9.72
CA THR A 58 1.78 2.77 -8.81
C THR A 58 1.44 2.55 -7.33
N ALA A 59 0.15 2.46 -6.96
CA ALA A 59 -0.25 2.19 -5.57
C ALA A 59 0.23 0.82 -5.09
N LYS A 60 -0.01 -0.24 -5.89
CA LYS A 60 0.52 -1.59 -5.63
C LYS A 60 2.04 -1.60 -5.53
N MET A 61 2.71 -0.97 -6.51
CA MET A 61 4.18 -0.90 -6.52
C MET A 61 4.74 -0.22 -5.26
N LEU A 62 4.15 0.91 -4.86
CA LEU A 62 4.57 1.63 -3.64
C LEU A 62 4.32 0.79 -2.39
N PHE A 63 3.16 0.13 -2.30
CA PHE A 63 2.84 -0.76 -1.19
C PHE A 63 3.85 -1.91 -1.06
N GLU A 64 4.11 -2.64 -2.14
CA GLU A 64 5.06 -3.77 -2.13
C GLU A 64 6.47 -3.32 -1.74
N ASN A 65 6.90 -2.15 -2.23
CA ASN A 65 8.20 -1.60 -1.85
C ASN A 65 8.23 -1.13 -0.39
N TYR A 66 7.15 -0.55 0.14
CA TYR A 66 7.09 -0.19 1.55
C TYR A 66 7.23 -1.44 2.44
N CYS A 67 6.50 -2.51 2.13
CA CYS A 67 6.62 -3.78 2.85
C CYS A 67 8.05 -4.35 2.77
N LEU A 68 8.71 -4.24 1.61
CA LEU A 68 10.11 -4.64 1.47
C LEU A 68 11.05 -3.82 2.36
N TYR A 69 10.82 -2.51 2.50
CA TYR A 69 11.64 -1.65 3.37
C TYR A 69 11.41 -1.98 4.85
N CYS A 70 10.15 -2.22 5.26
CA CYS A 70 9.83 -2.70 6.61
C CYS A 70 10.49 -4.05 6.90
N TRP A 71 10.48 -4.97 5.95
CA TRP A 71 11.14 -6.27 6.08
C TRP A 71 12.65 -6.16 6.30
N ASN A 72 13.29 -5.16 5.68
CA ASN A 72 14.72 -4.87 5.84
C ASN A 72 15.02 -3.88 6.98
N ASP A 73 14.04 -3.57 7.83
CA ASP A 73 14.17 -2.71 9.01
C ASP A 73 14.66 -1.28 8.68
N VAL A 74 14.29 -0.75 7.51
CA VAL A 74 14.63 0.62 7.05
C VAL A 74 13.42 1.41 6.50
N PRO A 75 12.25 1.40 7.17
CA PRO A 75 11.05 2.08 6.65
C PRO A 75 11.23 3.60 6.48
N ASP A 76 12.12 4.24 7.23
CA ASP A 76 12.39 5.67 7.21
C ASP A 76 13.05 6.19 5.92
N GLU A 77 13.65 5.28 5.14
CA GLU A 77 14.23 5.59 3.83
C GLU A 77 13.19 5.53 2.68
N PHE A 78 12.05 4.88 2.90
CA PHE A 78 11.05 4.65 1.85
C PHE A 78 10.49 5.96 1.28
N GLU A 79 10.00 6.84 2.14
CA GLU A 79 9.36 8.09 1.69
C GLU A 79 10.34 8.98 0.92
N LYS A 80 11.63 8.98 1.30
CA LYS A 80 12.68 9.73 0.61
C LYS A 80 12.88 9.19 -0.81
N ASN A 81 12.97 7.87 -0.94
CA ASN A 81 13.27 7.20 -2.21
C ASN A 81 12.09 7.25 -3.20
N TYR A 82 10.87 7.27 -2.69
CA TYR A 82 9.64 7.24 -3.50
C TYR A 82 8.84 8.54 -3.49
N LEU A 83 9.41 9.64 -2.96
CA LEU A 83 8.71 10.92 -2.78
C LEU A 83 7.97 11.38 -4.04
N SER A 84 8.63 11.31 -5.20
CA SER A 84 8.04 11.74 -6.47
C SER A 84 6.78 10.93 -6.83
N ASP A 85 6.84 9.61 -6.68
CA ASP A 85 5.71 8.73 -6.98
C ASP A 85 4.56 8.91 -5.97
N ILE A 86 4.90 9.05 -4.69
CA ILE A 86 3.93 9.34 -3.62
C ILE A 86 3.16 10.62 -3.95
N LEU A 87 3.86 11.72 -4.26
CA LEU A 87 3.23 13.01 -4.60
C LEU A 87 2.36 12.93 -5.85
N LYS A 88 2.78 12.15 -6.85
CA LYS A 88 1.99 11.93 -8.06
C LYS A 88 0.69 11.19 -7.76
N VAL A 89 0.74 10.14 -6.94
CA VAL A 89 -0.45 9.37 -6.55
C VAL A 89 -1.38 10.20 -5.68
N ARG A 90 -0.85 10.94 -4.68
CA ARG A 90 -1.63 11.88 -3.86
C ARG A 90 -2.44 12.85 -4.71
N ARG A 91 -1.77 13.56 -5.62
CA ARG A 91 -2.44 14.52 -6.51
C ARG A 91 -3.55 13.88 -7.33
N ARG A 92 -3.32 12.66 -7.83
CA ARG A 92 -4.36 11.94 -8.59
C ARG A 92 -5.57 11.63 -7.71
N ASN A 93 -5.35 11.19 -6.47
CA ASN A 93 -6.40 10.85 -5.53
C ASN A 93 -7.17 12.11 -5.07
N GLU A 94 -6.47 13.23 -4.81
CA GLU A 94 -7.08 14.53 -4.49
C GLU A 94 -8.04 14.98 -5.61
N VAL A 95 -7.61 14.90 -6.87
CA VAL A 95 -8.46 15.25 -8.03
C VAL A 95 -9.65 14.31 -8.15
N ALA A 96 -9.46 13.00 -7.91
CA ALA A 96 -10.55 12.03 -7.93
C ALA A 96 -11.60 12.33 -6.85
N ALA A 97 -11.16 12.56 -5.61
CA ALA A 97 -12.04 12.90 -4.49
C ALA A 97 -12.83 14.20 -4.74
N ALA A 98 -12.17 15.25 -5.25
CA ALA A 98 -12.83 16.50 -5.60
C ALA A 98 -13.89 16.33 -6.71
N ASN A 99 -13.66 15.43 -7.66
CA ASN A 99 -14.62 15.13 -8.71
C ASN A 99 -15.82 14.32 -8.21
N GLU A 100 -15.61 13.42 -7.25
CA GLU A 100 -16.69 12.66 -6.60
C GLU A 100 -17.62 13.58 -5.80
N GLN A 101 -17.05 14.51 -5.03
CA GLN A 101 -17.82 15.52 -4.29
C GLN A 101 -18.69 16.37 -5.22
N LYS A 102 -18.12 16.85 -6.33
CA LYS A 102 -18.88 17.61 -7.34
C LYS A 102 -20.04 16.82 -7.95
N LYS A 103 -19.89 15.50 -8.13
CA LYS A 103 -20.97 14.65 -8.66
C LYS A 103 -22.08 14.45 -7.64
N SER A 104 -21.77 14.34 -6.35
CA SER A 104 -22.78 14.23 -5.30
C SER A 104 -23.57 15.52 -5.06
N GLU A 105 -23.03 16.66 -5.48
CA GLU A 105 -23.68 17.98 -5.34
C GLU A 105 -24.61 18.36 -6.51
N VAL A 106 -24.64 17.59 -7.60
CA VAL A 106 -25.54 17.81 -8.75
C VAL A 106 -26.78 16.92 -8.60
N PRO A 107 -27.99 17.49 -8.38
CA PRO A 107 -29.25 16.74 -8.26
C PRO A 107 -29.70 16.04 -9.54
#